data_AF-A0A4U7BKV2-F1
#
_entry.id   AF-A0A4U7BKV2-F1
#
_cell.length_a   1.000
_cell.length_b   1.000
_cell.length_c   1.000
_cell.angle_alpha   90.00
_cell.angle_beta   90.00
_cell.angle_gamma   90.00
#
_symmetry.space_group_name_H-M   'P 1'
#
loop_
_entity.id
_entity.type
_entity.pdbx_description
1 polymer ?
#
loop_
_entity_poly.entity_id
_entity_poly.type
_entity_poly.pdbx_seq_one_letter_code
_entity_poly.pdbx_strand_id
1 'polypeptide(L)'
;MKFFIIICLSIFLSSNLFSNDFAQKKIVKIQQNEDDFKLIDLQQNVINSNLDEQEALFDSSTLIEKKPSIIKDKDKDFAIVLSFRQNFGYFSDGIKVDAKDFSTEFSKKLINDLSLNFTNSAANGLYQSSDVLLKFSPKDSKFVNVAPFLKQELDKNKIYSKFIDYLIIVNLDDFYVITTNYFIAVTKNAIAKVNFKIISLDKGRVIVAKNARLSLALDAKDSKKNYQNVSEQMPKMLSKIINKELISFIH
;
A
#
# COMPACT_ATOMS: atom_id res chain seq x y z
N MET A 1 32.48 -35.13 54.60
CA MET A 1 32.58 -33.81 53.91
C MET A 1 33.70 -33.73 52.86
N LYS A 2 34.90 -34.31 53.06
CA LYS A 2 36.00 -34.18 52.07
C LYS A 2 35.72 -34.80 50.69
N PHE A 3 35.03 -35.94 50.62
CA PHE A 3 34.69 -36.59 49.34
C PHE A 3 33.60 -35.86 48.53
N PHE A 4 32.69 -35.15 49.20
CA PHE A 4 31.62 -34.41 48.51
C PHE A 4 32.15 -33.18 47.77
N ILE A 5 33.18 -32.53 48.33
CA ILE A 5 33.83 -31.38 47.72
C ILE A 5 34.59 -31.78 46.44
N ILE A 6 35.21 -32.96 46.42
CA ILE A 6 35.94 -33.48 45.26
C ILE A 6 34.97 -33.83 44.11
N ILE A 7 33.79 -34.37 44.42
CA ILE A 7 32.75 -34.67 43.42
C ILE A 7 32.12 -33.38 42.87
N CYS A 8 31.90 -32.37 43.70
CA CYS A 8 31.41 -31.07 43.20
C CYS A 8 32.46 -30.37 42.31
N LEU A 9 33.75 -30.45 42.64
CA LEU A 9 34.81 -29.86 41.81
C LEU A 9 34.94 -30.53 40.43
N SER A 10 34.74 -31.85 40.34
CA SER A 10 34.84 -32.56 39.06
C SER A 10 33.66 -32.28 38.12
N ILE A 11 32.49 -31.88 38.65
CA ILE A 11 31.33 -31.48 37.84
C ILE A 11 31.49 -30.08 37.25
N PHE A 12 32.23 -29.17 37.92
CA PHE A 12 32.49 -27.84 37.36
C PHE A 12 33.55 -27.84 36.25
N LEU A 13 34.50 -28.78 36.26
CA LEU A 13 35.57 -28.90 35.25
C LEU A 13 35.11 -29.52 33.92
N SER A 14 33.94 -30.16 33.85
CA SER A 14 33.39 -30.77 32.61
C SER A 14 32.48 -29.82 31.81
N SER A 15 32.21 -28.61 32.31
CA SER A 15 31.37 -27.61 31.64
C SER A 15 31.95 -27.03 30.33
N ASN A 16 33.23 -27.33 30.02
CA ASN A 16 33.88 -26.94 28.77
C ASN A 16 33.79 -27.98 27.64
N LEU A 17 33.05 -29.09 27.80
CA LEU A 17 33.01 -30.17 26.81
C LEU A 17 31.70 -30.33 26.04
N PHE A 18 30.70 -29.48 26.29
CA PHE A 18 29.45 -29.47 25.51
C PHE A 18 29.02 -28.04 25.18
N SER A 19 29.75 -27.42 24.25
CA SER A 19 29.28 -26.26 23.48
C SER A 19 29.46 -26.55 22.00
N ASN A 20 28.32 -26.83 21.37
CA ASN A 20 28.08 -27.10 19.97
C ASN A 20 28.84 -26.19 18.98
N ASP A 21 29.50 -26.83 18.02
CA ASP A 21 30.39 -26.26 17.00
C ASP A 21 29.68 -25.64 15.76
N PHE A 22 28.44 -25.15 15.86
CA PHE A 22 27.68 -24.69 14.67
C PHE A 22 26.88 -23.37 14.83
N ALA A 23 27.32 -22.45 15.70
CA ALA A 23 26.59 -21.18 15.90
C ALA A 23 27.44 -19.90 15.91
N GLN A 24 28.65 -19.90 15.33
CA GLN A 24 29.35 -18.65 15.06
C GLN A 24 29.23 -18.28 13.59
N LYS A 25 28.27 -17.39 13.27
CA LYS A 25 28.37 -16.56 12.07
C LYS A 25 29.66 -15.72 12.19
N LYS A 26 30.74 -16.17 11.57
CA LYS A 26 31.92 -15.31 11.36
C LYS A 26 31.54 -14.23 10.36
N ILE A 27 31.32 -13.02 10.85
CA ILE A 27 31.21 -11.83 10.01
C ILE A 27 32.64 -11.42 9.69
N VAL A 28 33.09 -11.73 8.47
CA VAL A 28 34.35 -11.21 7.95
C VAL A 28 34.10 -9.76 7.55
N LYS A 29 34.57 -8.82 8.38
CA LYS A 29 34.51 -7.39 8.07
C LYS A 29 35.80 -7.03 7.32
N ILE A 30 35.71 -6.98 6.00
CA ILE A 30 36.80 -6.49 5.15
C ILE A 30 36.92 -4.99 5.39
N GLN A 31 38.02 -4.55 6.00
CA GLN A 31 38.32 -3.14 6.18
C GLN A 31 39.03 -2.65 4.91
N GLN A 32 38.43 -1.66 4.23
CA GLN A 32 38.91 -1.15 2.93
C GLN A 32 40.38 -0.71 2.88
N ASN A 33 41.03 -0.49 4.03
CA ASN A 33 42.37 0.08 4.12
C ASN A 33 43.40 -0.77 4.90
N GLU A 34 43.03 -1.95 5.43
CA GLU A 34 43.95 -2.78 6.25
C GLU A 34 44.27 -4.15 5.62
N ASP A 35 43.39 -4.67 4.75
CA ASP A 35 43.62 -5.95 4.08
C ASP A 35 44.18 -5.72 2.68
N ASP A 36 45.48 -5.97 2.51
CA ASP A 36 46.18 -5.89 1.23
C ASP A 36 45.61 -6.97 0.28
N PHE A 37 44.71 -6.57 -0.62
CA PHE A 37 44.17 -7.44 -1.66
C PHE A 37 45.27 -7.82 -2.64
N LYS A 38 45.98 -8.92 -2.33
CA LYS A 38 46.83 -9.58 -3.30
C LYS A 38 45.97 -10.50 -4.16
N LEU A 39 45.71 -10.05 -5.39
CA LEU A 39 45.24 -10.93 -6.46
C LEU A 39 46.31 -11.99 -6.69
N ILE A 40 46.06 -13.20 -6.18
CA ILE A 40 46.85 -14.38 -6.50
C ILE A 40 46.35 -14.85 -7.87
N ASP A 41 47.04 -14.43 -8.92
CA ASP A 41 46.87 -15.03 -10.25
C ASP A 41 47.45 -16.45 -10.19
N LEU A 42 46.59 -17.45 -10.34
CA LEU A 42 46.95 -18.87 -10.26
C LEU A 42 47.71 -19.35 -11.51
N GLN A 43 47.99 -18.48 -12.49
CA GLN A 43 48.69 -18.79 -13.74
C GLN A 43 48.19 -20.09 -14.40
N GLN A 44 46.89 -20.35 -14.29
CA GLN A 44 46.27 -21.46 -14.98
C GLN A 44 46.13 -21.03 -16.43
N ASN A 45 47.05 -21.52 -17.27
CA ASN A 45 46.97 -21.37 -18.72
C ASN A 45 45.72 -22.10 -19.23
N VAL A 46 44.56 -21.44 -19.17
CA VAL A 46 43.34 -21.92 -19.78
C VAL A 46 43.41 -21.57 -21.26
N ILE A 47 43.80 -22.55 -22.06
CA ILE A 47 43.81 -22.47 -23.52
C ILE A 47 42.33 -22.42 -23.96
N ASN A 48 41.88 -21.24 -24.41
CA ASN A 48 40.52 -20.91 -24.86
C ASN A 48 39.40 -21.09 -23.82
N SER A 49 39.08 -20.01 -23.10
CA SER A 49 37.84 -19.89 -22.35
C SER A 49 36.84 -18.96 -23.05
N ASN A 50 36.01 -19.51 -23.94
CA ASN A 50 34.69 -18.91 -24.18
C ASN A 50 33.90 -19.09 -22.89
N LEU A 51 33.91 -18.07 -22.03
CA LEU A 51 33.17 -18.06 -20.76
C LEU A 51 31.67 -18.33 -20.97
N ASP A 52 31.14 -17.98 -22.14
CA ASP A 52 29.73 -18.12 -22.50
C ASP A 52 29.34 -19.57 -22.89
N GLU A 53 30.32 -20.45 -23.14
CA GLU A 53 30.09 -21.86 -23.53
C GLU A 53 30.33 -22.83 -22.35
N GLN A 54 30.65 -22.32 -21.16
CA GLN A 54 30.84 -23.15 -19.98
C GLN A 54 29.48 -23.60 -19.44
N GLU A 55 29.12 -24.85 -19.73
CA GLU A 55 27.98 -25.51 -19.09
C GLU A 55 28.20 -25.56 -17.58
N ALA A 56 27.25 -25.03 -16.82
CA ALA A 56 27.29 -25.06 -15.37
C ALA A 56 27.31 -26.53 -14.88
N LEU A 57 28.30 -26.87 -14.05
CA LEU A 57 28.43 -28.20 -13.41
C LEU A 57 27.20 -28.60 -12.58
N PHE A 58 26.34 -27.65 -12.23
CA PHE A 58 25.09 -27.87 -11.53
C PHE A 58 24.07 -26.78 -11.89
N ASP A 59 23.03 -27.16 -12.64
CA ASP A 59 21.93 -26.27 -13.01
C ASP A 59 20.73 -26.48 -12.07
N SER A 60 20.64 -25.61 -11.05
CA SER A 60 19.52 -25.60 -10.10
C SER A 60 18.21 -25.07 -10.70
N SER A 61 18.18 -24.61 -11.95
CA SER A 61 16.96 -24.18 -12.64
C SER A 61 15.95 -25.32 -12.81
N THR A 62 16.44 -26.56 -12.86
CA THR A 62 15.64 -27.79 -12.95
C THR A 62 15.00 -28.20 -11.61
N LEU A 63 15.53 -27.72 -10.48
CA LEU A 63 15.02 -27.97 -9.13
C LEU A 63 13.94 -26.98 -8.72
N ILE A 64 13.75 -25.91 -9.49
CA ILE A 64 12.62 -25.00 -9.32
C ILE A 64 11.42 -25.69 -9.96
N GLU A 65 10.55 -26.32 -9.15
CA GLU A 65 9.22 -26.70 -9.61
C GLU A 65 8.63 -25.50 -10.34
N LYS A 66 8.37 -25.67 -11.65
CA LYS A 66 7.71 -24.65 -12.46
C LYS A 66 6.38 -24.36 -11.78
N LYS A 67 6.31 -23.24 -11.04
CA LYS A 67 5.07 -22.75 -10.46
C LYS A 67 4.01 -22.83 -11.57
N PRO A 68 2.84 -23.43 -11.31
CA PRO A 68 1.80 -23.54 -12.31
C PRO A 68 1.61 -22.16 -12.93
N SER A 69 1.61 -22.09 -14.26
CA SER A 69 1.44 -20.84 -14.98
C SER A 69 0.16 -20.18 -14.46
N ILE A 70 0.30 -19.08 -13.71
CA ILE A 70 -0.85 -18.37 -13.17
C ILE A 70 -1.50 -17.71 -14.38
N ILE A 71 -2.51 -18.37 -14.93
CA ILE A 71 -3.33 -17.80 -16.01
C ILE A 71 -4.05 -16.61 -15.39
N LYS A 72 -3.66 -15.41 -15.81
CA LYS A 72 -4.30 -14.17 -15.37
C LYS A 72 -5.76 -14.19 -15.81
N ASP A 73 -6.66 -14.00 -14.86
CA ASP A 73 -8.09 -13.86 -15.14
C ASP A 73 -8.33 -12.64 -16.06
N LYS A 74 -9.41 -12.67 -16.85
CA LYS A 74 -9.77 -11.59 -17.76
C LYS A 74 -10.24 -10.35 -17.00
N ASP A 75 -10.74 -10.52 -15.78
CA ASP A 75 -11.20 -9.44 -14.93
C ASP A 75 -10.04 -8.56 -14.46
N LYS A 76 -10.22 -7.24 -14.59
CA LYS A 76 -9.24 -6.26 -14.09
C LYS A 76 -9.35 -6.14 -12.58
N ASP A 77 -8.26 -6.41 -11.87
CA ASP A 77 -8.19 -6.27 -10.42
C ASP A 77 -7.63 -4.89 -10.02
N PHE A 78 -8.23 -4.27 -9.00
CA PHE A 78 -7.88 -2.93 -8.55
C PHE A 78 -7.36 -2.92 -7.11
N ALA A 79 -6.34 -2.11 -6.85
CA ALA A 79 -6.01 -1.64 -5.52
C ALA A 79 -6.41 -0.18 -5.36
N ILE A 80 -6.69 0.23 -4.12
CA ILE A 80 -7.06 1.60 -3.80
C ILE A 80 -6.32 2.10 -2.57
N VAL A 81 -5.91 3.36 -2.62
CA VAL A 81 -5.20 4.06 -1.55
C VAL A 81 -5.84 5.43 -1.36
N LEU A 82 -6.20 5.76 -0.12
CA LEU A 82 -6.89 6.99 0.22
C LEU A 82 -6.13 7.80 1.28
N SER A 83 -6.03 9.10 1.06
CA SER A 83 -5.53 10.06 2.03
C SER A 83 -6.46 11.27 2.16
N PHE A 84 -6.33 12.00 3.25
CA PHE A 84 -7.09 13.21 3.52
C PHE A 84 -6.25 14.28 4.21
N ARG A 85 -6.60 15.55 4.02
CA ARG A 85 -6.01 16.66 4.78
C ARG A 85 -6.93 17.06 5.94
N GLN A 86 -6.37 17.75 6.93
CA GLN A 86 -7.08 18.10 8.16
C GLN A 86 -8.31 19.02 7.95
N ASN A 87 -8.35 19.76 6.85
CA ASN A 87 -9.44 20.60 6.40
C ASN A 87 -10.54 19.82 5.66
N PHE A 88 -10.37 18.53 5.37
CA PHE A 88 -11.42 17.70 4.77
C PHE A 88 -12.40 17.18 5.84
N GLY A 89 -13.01 18.08 6.62
CA GLY A 89 -14.03 17.77 7.62
C GLY A 89 -15.31 18.56 7.35
N TYR A 90 -16.44 18.09 7.87
CA TYR A 90 -17.72 18.76 7.67
C TYR A 90 -18.00 19.76 8.80
N PHE A 91 -18.18 21.03 8.45
CA PHE A 91 -18.50 22.10 9.39
C PHE A 91 -19.59 22.99 8.79
N SER A 92 -20.82 22.88 9.28
CA SER A 92 -21.93 23.77 8.90
C SER A 92 -23.03 23.76 9.95
N ASP A 93 -23.56 24.94 10.27
CA ASP A 93 -24.79 25.11 11.08
C ASP A 93 -24.81 24.29 12.39
N GLY A 94 -23.71 24.35 13.14
CA GLY A 94 -23.57 23.65 14.43
C GLY A 94 -23.25 22.16 14.32
N ILE A 95 -23.29 21.57 13.13
CA ILE A 95 -22.79 20.21 12.90
C ILE A 95 -21.30 20.29 12.57
N LYS A 96 -20.51 19.58 13.38
CA LYS A 96 -19.07 19.44 13.23
C LYS A 96 -18.72 17.96 13.21
N VAL A 97 -18.21 17.49 12.08
CA VAL A 97 -17.62 16.16 11.93
C VAL A 97 -16.17 16.38 11.54
N ASP A 98 -15.26 15.82 12.33
CA ASP A 98 -13.84 16.01 12.05
C ASP A 98 -13.42 15.35 10.74
N ALA A 99 -12.23 15.71 10.27
CA ALA A 99 -11.76 15.23 8.99
C ALA A 99 -11.51 13.72 8.95
N LYS A 100 -11.18 13.09 10.08
CA LYS A 100 -10.91 11.66 10.14
C LYS A 100 -12.20 10.89 9.95
N ASP A 101 -13.23 11.21 10.73
CA ASP A 101 -14.52 10.52 10.68
C ASP A 101 -15.22 10.78 9.35
N PHE A 102 -15.21 12.04 8.89
CA PHE A 102 -15.81 12.41 7.61
C PHE A 102 -15.11 11.71 6.43
N SER A 103 -13.77 11.69 6.41
CA SER A 103 -13.01 11.01 5.34
C SER A 103 -13.19 9.49 5.38
N THR A 104 -13.34 8.90 6.56
CA THR A 104 -13.57 7.45 6.74
C THR A 104 -14.91 7.05 6.11
N GLU A 105 -15.99 7.76 6.45
CA GLU A 105 -17.32 7.51 5.88
C GLU A 105 -17.36 7.82 4.37
N PHE A 106 -16.74 8.91 3.94
CA PHE A 106 -16.61 9.25 2.52
C PHE A 106 -15.93 8.12 1.74
N SER A 107 -14.82 7.61 2.26
CA SER A 107 -14.02 6.55 1.62
C SER A 107 -14.77 5.23 1.53
N LYS A 108 -15.45 4.83 2.61
CA LYS A 108 -16.29 3.62 2.65
C LYS A 108 -17.36 3.67 1.56
N LYS A 109 -18.08 4.79 1.45
CA LYS A 109 -19.14 4.96 0.45
C LYS A 109 -18.57 5.02 -0.97
N LEU A 110 -17.45 5.72 -1.16
CA LEU A 110 -16.76 5.77 -2.46
C LEU A 110 -16.38 4.37 -2.95
N ILE A 111 -15.77 3.55 -2.10
CA ILE A 111 -15.36 2.18 -2.46
C ILE A 111 -16.58 1.35 -2.89
N ASN A 112 -17.68 1.43 -2.14
CA ASN A 112 -18.92 0.75 -2.49
C ASN A 112 -19.48 1.25 -3.84
N ASP A 113 -19.51 2.58 -4.04
CA ASP A 113 -20.05 3.21 -5.24
C ASP A 113 -19.18 3.02 -6.50
N LEU A 114 -17.89 2.75 -6.34
CA LEU A 114 -17.00 2.44 -7.47
C LEU A 114 -17.37 1.11 -8.13
N SER A 115 -17.86 0.13 -7.36
CA SER A 115 -18.30 -1.18 -7.87
C SER A 115 -17.26 -1.88 -8.75
N LEU A 116 -15.97 -1.72 -8.41
CA LEU A 116 -14.85 -2.36 -9.10
C LEU A 116 -14.48 -3.68 -8.42
N ASN A 117 -13.77 -4.55 -9.14
CA ASN A 117 -13.17 -5.75 -8.56
C ASN A 117 -11.92 -5.37 -7.75
N PHE A 118 -12.16 -4.87 -6.54
CA PHE A 118 -11.08 -4.56 -5.61
C PHE A 118 -10.45 -5.85 -5.08
N THR A 119 -9.12 -5.81 -4.97
CA THR A 119 -8.37 -6.84 -4.27
C THR A 119 -8.76 -6.95 -2.81
N ASN A 120 -8.50 -8.13 -2.24
CA ASN A 120 -8.77 -8.36 -0.84
C ASN A 120 -7.93 -7.42 0.04
N SER A 121 -8.38 -7.26 1.28
CA SER A 121 -7.79 -6.36 2.27
C SER A 121 -6.27 -6.52 2.43
N ALA A 122 -5.77 -7.77 2.43
CA ALA A 122 -4.35 -8.06 2.61
C ALA A 122 -3.51 -7.78 1.35
N ALA A 123 -4.01 -8.14 0.15
CA ALA A 123 -3.36 -7.78 -1.11
C ALA A 123 -3.29 -6.25 -1.30
N ASN A 124 -4.37 -5.54 -1.00
CA ASN A 124 -4.37 -4.08 -1.04
C ASN A 124 -3.41 -3.47 -0.02
N GLY A 125 -3.17 -4.16 1.11
CA GLY A 125 -2.23 -3.76 2.15
C GLY A 125 -0.80 -3.52 1.63
N LEU A 126 -0.40 -4.20 0.55
CA LEU A 126 0.91 -3.98 -0.09
C LEU A 126 1.11 -2.55 -0.61
N TYR A 127 0.02 -1.83 -0.88
CA TYR A 127 0.02 -0.46 -1.38
C TYR A 127 -0.30 0.56 -0.29
N GLN A 128 -0.67 0.09 0.91
CA GLN A 128 -1.02 0.91 2.07
C GLN A 128 0.16 1.07 3.03
N SER A 129 1.35 1.39 2.52
CA SER A 129 2.50 1.72 3.37
C SER A 129 2.77 3.23 3.36
N SER A 130 3.30 3.75 4.47
CA SER A 130 3.61 5.18 4.60
C SER A 130 4.55 5.67 3.49
N ASP A 131 5.52 4.85 3.07
CA ASP A 131 6.47 5.21 2.01
C ASP A 131 5.85 5.24 0.62
N VAL A 132 4.91 4.32 0.34
CA VAL A 132 4.14 4.32 -0.90
C VAL A 132 3.19 5.53 -0.90
N LEU A 133 2.56 5.83 0.22
CA LEU A 133 1.67 6.97 0.40
C LEU A 133 2.36 8.33 0.18
N LEU A 134 3.56 8.51 0.72
CA LEU A 134 4.34 9.75 0.57
C LEU A 134 4.69 10.06 -0.90
N LYS A 135 4.76 9.04 -1.77
CA LYS A 135 5.00 9.24 -3.21
C LYS A 135 3.78 9.79 -3.94
N PHE A 136 2.59 9.65 -3.36
CA PHE A 136 1.33 9.86 -4.06
C PHE A 136 0.43 10.92 -3.42
N SER A 137 0.65 11.26 -2.15
CA SER A 137 -0.12 12.24 -1.39
C SER A 137 0.73 13.46 -0.99
N PRO A 138 0.12 14.65 -0.84
CA PRO A 138 0.79 15.83 -0.26
C PRO A 138 1.43 15.54 1.11
N LYS A 139 2.50 16.27 1.45
CA LYS A 139 3.30 16.07 2.66
C LYS A 139 2.52 16.12 3.97
N ASP A 140 1.37 16.81 4.01
CA ASP A 140 0.52 16.99 5.19
C ASP A 140 -0.72 16.07 5.20
N SER A 141 -0.79 15.11 4.27
CA SER A 141 -1.94 14.20 4.16
C SER A 141 -1.85 13.07 5.18
N LYS A 142 -3.00 12.71 5.74
CA LYS A 142 -3.18 11.56 6.63
C LYS A 142 -3.81 10.40 5.87
N PHE A 143 -3.46 9.18 6.24
CA PHE A 143 -3.99 7.98 5.60
C PHE A 143 -5.40 7.63 6.09
N VAL A 144 -6.27 7.18 5.19
CA VAL A 144 -7.50 6.48 5.54
C VAL A 144 -7.25 4.98 5.46
N ASN A 145 -7.40 4.25 6.57
CA ASN A 145 -7.33 2.80 6.55
C ASN A 145 -8.56 2.22 5.83
N VAL A 146 -8.35 1.71 4.62
CA VAL A 146 -9.42 1.15 3.77
C VAL A 146 -9.53 -0.36 3.86
N ALA A 147 -8.61 -1.02 4.56
CA ALA A 147 -8.64 -2.46 4.80
C ALA A 147 -10.01 -2.97 5.32
N PRO A 148 -10.73 -2.25 6.23
CA PRO A 148 -12.04 -2.67 6.71
C PRO A 148 -13.17 -2.59 5.67
N PHE A 149 -12.95 -1.90 4.55
CA PHE A 149 -13.96 -1.70 3.49
C PHE A 149 -13.80 -2.68 2.34
N LEU A 150 -12.76 -3.51 2.37
CA LEU A 150 -12.42 -4.48 1.34
C LEU A 150 -12.78 -5.90 1.78
N LYS A 151 -12.97 -6.78 0.80
CA LYS A 151 -13.25 -8.20 1.07
C LYS A 151 -12.07 -8.84 1.83
N GLN A 152 -12.38 -9.68 2.82
CA GLN A 152 -11.38 -10.49 3.50
C GLN A 152 -11.24 -11.83 2.77
N GLU A 153 -10.00 -12.24 2.51
CA GLU A 153 -9.69 -13.57 1.97
C GLU A 153 -9.25 -14.48 3.12
N LEU A 154 -9.93 -15.62 3.26
CA LEU A 154 -9.67 -16.59 4.32
C LEU A 154 -8.67 -17.65 3.88
N ASP A 155 -8.62 -17.94 2.58
CA ASP A 155 -7.66 -18.90 2.02
C ASP A 155 -6.27 -18.25 1.92
N LYS A 156 -5.36 -18.68 2.80
CA LYS A 156 -3.97 -18.19 2.86
C LYS A 156 -3.24 -18.30 1.52
N ASN A 157 -3.57 -19.30 0.71
CA ASN A 157 -2.94 -19.49 -0.59
C ASN A 157 -3.42 -18.46 -1.62
N LYS A 158 -4.57 -17.83 -1.38
CA LYS A 158 -5.18 -16.85 -2.30
C LYS A 158 -4.97 -15.40 -1.88
N ILE A 159 -4.55 -15.14 -0.64
CA ILE A 159 -4.34 -13.80 -0.09
C ILE A 159 -3.54 -12.90 -1.04
N TYR A 160 -2.43 -13.39 -1.60
CA TYR A 160 -1.55 -12.65 -2.51
C TYR A 160 -1.58 -13.14 -3.97
N SER A 161 -2.54 -14.00 -4.30
CA SER A 161 -2.58 -14.65 -5.62
C SER A 161 -3.09 -13.76 -6.75
N LYS A 162 -3.82 -12.69 -6.42
CA LYS A 162 -4.40 -11.78 -7.41
C LYS A 162 -3.39 -10.72 -7.85
N PHE A 163 -3.15 -10.66 -9.16
CA PHE A 163 -2.32 -9.63 -9.77
C PHE A 163 -3.12 -8.36 -9.96
N ILE A 164 -2.67 -7.26 -9.34
CA ILE A 164 -3.34 -5.97 -9.49
C ILE A 164 -2.97 -5.35 -10.85
N ASP A 165 -3.99 -4.98 -11.62
CA ASP A 165 -3.81 -4.26 -12.88
C ASP A 165 -3.63 -2.77 -12.62
N TYR A 166 -4.46 -2.21 -11.74
CA TYR A 166 -4.57 -0.77 -11.55
C TYR A 166 -4.53 -0.38 -10.07
N LEU A 167 -3.81 0.69 -9.77
CA LEU A 167 -3.82 1.36 -8.48
C LEU A 167 -4.56 2.70 -8.59
N ILE A 168 -5.63 2.84 -7.83
CA ILE A 168 -6.39 4.09 -7.68
C ILE A 168 -5.89 4.81 -6.43
N ILE A 169 -5.43 6.03 -6.60
CA ILE A 169 -5.00 6.92 -5.52
C ILE A 169 -6.01 8.05 -5.42
N VAL A 170 -6.56 8.27 -4.23
CA VAL A 170 -7.51 9.36 -3.97
C VAL A 170 -7.00 10.19 -2.79
N ASN A 171 -6.87 11.49 -2.99
CA ASN A 171 -6.51 12.44 -1.96
C ASN A 171 -7.64 13.45 -1.76
N LEU A 172 -8.26 13.41 -0.58
CA LEU A 172 -9.30 14.31 -0.12
C LEU A 172 -8.64 15.59 0.39
N ASP A 173 -8.58 16.62 -0.45
CA ASP A 173 -7.71 17.79 -0.25
C ASP A 173 -8.38 18.90 0.58
N ASP A 174 -9.63 19.22 0.29
CA ASP A 174 -10.33 20.33 0.97
C ASP A 174 -11.84 20.13 0.95
N PHE A 175 -12.50 20.50 2.05
CA PHE A 175 -13.96 20.51 2.13
C PHE A 175 -14.42 21.80 2.81
N TYR A 176 -15.43 22.45 2.24
CA TYR A 176 -16.03 23.63 2.85
C TYR A 176 -17.46 23.85 2.35
N VAL A 177 -18.26 24.53 3.17
CA VAL A 177 -19.60 24.98 2.81
C VAL A 177 -19.57 26.49 2.59
N ILE A 178 -19.99 26.93 1.40
CA ILE A 178 -20.20 28.34 1.07
C ILE A 178 -21.65 28.68 1.40
N THR A 179 -21.84 29.69 2.24
CA THR A 179 -23.16 30.31 2.47
C THR A 179 -23.17 31.68 1.80
N THR A 180 -24.12 31.91 0.91
CA THR A 180 -24.34 33.20 0.25
C THR A 180 -25.66 33.78 0.72
N ASN A 181 -25.59 34.93 1.40
CA ASN A 181 -26.76 35.66 1.88
C ASN A 181 -27.15 36.70 0.83
N TYR A 182 -28.33 36.53 0.24
CA TYR A 182 -29.02 37.53 -0.56
C TYR A 182 -30.04 38.26 0.32
N PHE A 183 -30.49 39.44 -0.12
CA PHE A 183 -31.45 40.28 0.62
C PHE A 183 -32.74 39.53 1.00
N ILE A 184 -33.19 38.57 0.18
CA ILE A 184 -34.43 37.78 0.40
C ILE A 184 -34.22 36.26 0.48
N ALA A 185 -32.98 35.77 0.34
CA ALA A 185 -32.71 34.34 0.25
C ALA A 185 -31.32 33.98 0.76
N VAL A 186 -31.15 32.75 1.25
CA VAL A 186 -29.83 32.21 1.61
C VAL A 186 -29.61 30.97 0.76
N THR A 187 -28.47 30.88 0.09
CA THR A 187 -28.06 29.67 -0.64
C THR A 187 -26.84 29.06 0.01
N LYS A 188 -26.82 27.73 0.11
CA LYS A 188 -25.68 26.99 0.66
C LYS A 188 -25.17 25.99 -0.37
N ASN A 189 -23.86 25.89 -0.53
CA ASN A 189 -23.22 24.92 -1.42
C ASN A 189 -22.06 24.26 -0.70
N ALA A 190 -22.07 22.93 -0.60
CA ALA A 190 -20.91 22.17 -0.18
C ALA A 190 -19.96 21.98 -1.36
N ILE A 191 -18.67 22.19 -1.13
CA ILE A 191 -17.60 21.98 -2.10
C ILE A 191 -16.59 20.99 -1.53
N ALA A 192 -16.27 19.95 -2.29
CA ALA A 192 -15.17 19.05 -2.02
C ALA A 192 -14.12 19.13 -3.14
N LYS A 193 -12.86 19.33 -2.79
CA LYS A 193 -11.73 19.22 -3.70
C LYS A 193 -11.05 17.88 -3.47
N VAL A 194 -10.93 17.09 -4.53
CA VAL A 194 -10.35 15.75 -4.48
C VAL A 194 -9.39 15.60 -5.65
N ASN A 195 -8.18 15.15 -5.36
CA ASN A 195 -7.21 14.83 -6.39
C ASN A 195 -7.16 13.31 -6.53
N PHE A 196 -7.26 12.77 -7.74
CA PHE A 196 -7.14 11.33 -7.94
C PHE A 196 -6.21 11.00 -9.09
N LYS A 197 -5.56 9.84 -8.96
CA LYS A 197 -4.71 9.25 -9.98
C LYS A 197 -5.05 7.79 -10.18
N ILE A 198 -4.90 7.31 -11.40
CA ILE A 198 -5.01 5.89 -11.73
C ILE A 198 -3.69 5.49 -12.38
N ILE A 199 -3.06 4.45 -11.84
CA ILE A 199 -1.76 3.94 -12.29
C ILE A 199 -1.95 2.54 -12.84
N SER A 200 -1.47 2.32 -14.07
CA SER A 200 -1.34 1.00 -14.69
C SER A 200 -0.09 0.34 -14.11
N LEU A 201 -0.24 -0.75 -13.36
CA LEU A 201 0.90 -1.41 -12.72
C LEU A 201 1.71 -2.25 -13.71
N ASP A 202 1.07 -2.81 -14.74
CA ASP A 202 1.71 -3.51 -15.86
C ASP A 202 2.65 -2.60 -16.68
N LYS A 203 2.24 -1.36 -16.92
CA LYS A 203 2.97 -0.35 -17.70
C LYS A 203 3.78 0.61 -16.83
N GLY A 204 3.66 0.52 -15.51
CA GLY A 204 4.33 1.39 -14.54
C GLY A 204 4.04 2.88 -14.72
N ARG A 205 2.89 3.27 -15.28
CA ARG A 205 2.61 4.67 -15.66
C ARG A 205 1.27 5.17 -15.16
N VAL A 206 1.20 6.47 -14.89
CA VAL A 206 -0.04 7.18 -14.59
C VAL A 206 -0.86 7.27 -15.88
N ILE A 207 -2.07 6.72 -15.86
CA ILE A 207 -3.01 6.80 -16.99
C ILE A 207 -3.99 7.96 -16.83
N VAL A 208 -4.30 8.32 -15.59
CA VAL A 208 -5.20 9.44 -15.26
C VAL A 208 -4.63 10.19 -14.06
N ALA A 209 -4.67 11.52 -14.12
CA ALA A 209 -4.45 12.41 -12.99
C ALA A 209 -5.39 13.61 -13.11
N LYS A 210 -6.28 13.80 -12.14
CA LYS A 210 -7.26 14.89 -12.17
C LYS A 210 -7.49 15.50 -10.79
N ASN A 211 -7.80 16.80 -10.80
CA ASN A 211 -8.28 17.54 -9.65
C ASN A 211 -9.80 17.74 -9.84
N ALA A 212 -10.59 16.96 -9.11
CA ALA A 212 -12.05 17.03 -9.13
C ALA A 212 -12.55 18.06 -8.11
N ARG A 213 -13.44 18.94 -8.57
CA ARG A 213 -14.22 19.84 -7.70
C ARG A 213 -15.67 19.38 -7.72
N LEU A 214 -16.11 18.79 -6.62
CA LEU A 214 -17.49 18.37 -6.43
C LEU A 214 -18.27 19.52 -5.79
N SER A 215 -19.50 19.74 -6.24
CA SER A 215 -20.38 20.79 -5.71
C SER A 215 -21.77 20.23 -5.49
N LEU A 216 -22.32 20.44 -4.31
CA LEU A 216 -23.68 20.01 -3.96
C LEU A 216 -24.45 21.19 -3.35
N ALA A 217 -25.58 21.54 -3.96
CA ALA A 217 -26.51 22.51 -3.39
C ALA A 217 -27.15 21.94 -2.12
N LEU A 218 -27.22 22.77 -1.08
CA LEU A 218 -27.72 22.41 0.23
C LEU A 218 -28.99 23.19 0.58
N ASP A 219 -29.81 22.61 1.43
CA ASP A 219 -30.97 23.26 2.01
C ASP A 219 -30.52 24.35 2.99
N ALA A 220 -31.09 25.55 2.94
CA ALA A 220 -30.70 26.62 3.84
C ALA A 220 -31.02 26.33 5.31
N LYS A 221 -32.06 25.52 5.57
CA LYS A 221 -32.71 25.37 6.88
C LYS A 221 -32.45 24.01 7.55
N ASP A 222 -32.12 22.97 6.79
CA ASP A 222 -31.98 21.61 7.33
C ASP A 222 -30.52 21.11 7.31
N SER A 223 -29.78 21.42 8.38
CA SER A 223 -28.37 21.07 8.52
C SER A 223 -28.13 19.55 8.61
N LYS A 224 -29.04 18.80 9.25
CA LYS A 224 -28.92 17.35 9.40
C LYS A 224 -29.08 16.65 8.06
N LYS A 225 -30.11 17.03 7.29
CA LYS A 225 -30.33 16.52 5.93
C LYS A 225 -29.19 16.92 5.01
N ASN A 226 -28.64 18.12 5.15
CA ASN A 226 -27.47 18.54 4.38
C ASN A 226 -26.26 17.64 4.61
N TYR A 227 -25.93 17.35 5.87
CA TYR A 227 -24.83 16.45 6.19
C TYR A 227 -25.05 15.05 5.60
N GLN A 228 -26.26 14.50 5.72
CA GLN A 228 -26.62 13.21 5.13
C GLN A 228 -26.46 13.22 3.60
N ASN A 229 -27.01 14.24 2.94
CA ASN A 229 -26.91 14.42 1.49
C ASN A 229 -25.46 14.55 1.03
N VAL A 230 -24.64 15.34 1.71
CA VAL A 230 -23.20 15.48 1.40
C VAL A 230 -22.51 14.13 1.52
N SER A 231 -22.75 13.44 2.64
CA SER A 231 -22.11 12.16 2.96
C SER A 231 -22.53 11.06 2.00
N GLU A 232 -23.69 11.14 1.37
CA GLU A 232 -24.19 10.15 0.39
C GLU A 232 -23.85 10.52 -1.06
N GLN A 233 -24.06 11.77 -1.45
CA GLN A 233 -24.01 12.16 -2.85
C GLN A 233 -22.58 12.47 -3.32
N MET A 234 -21.73 13.07 -2.49
CA MET A 234 -20.39 13.45 -2.95
C MET A 234 -19.47 12.24 -3.24
N PRO A 235 -19.43 11.18 -2.42
CA PRO A 235 -18.71 9.96 -2.78
C PRO A 235 -19.18 9.38 -4.12
N LYS A 236 -20.50 9.34 -4.32
CA LYS A 236 -21.14 8.88 -5.56
C LYS A 236 -20.82 9.76 -6.77
N MET A 237 -20.72 11.07 -6.58
CA MET A 237 -20.28 11.99 -7.64
C MET A 237 -18.83 11.70 -8.05
N LEU A 238 -17.96 11.46 -7.08
CA LEU A 238 -16.56 11.10 -7.36
C LEU A 238 -16.45 9.73 -8.05
N SER A 239 -17.20 8.72 -7.61
CA SER A 239 -17.18 7.40 -8.23
C SER A 239 -17.59 7.47 -9.71
N LYS A 240 -18.62 8.27 -10.04
CA LYS A 240 -19.03 8.52 -11.43
C LYS A 240 -17.92 9.16 -12.26
N ILE A 241 -17.17 10.11 -11.70
CA ILE A 241 -16.04 10.74 -12.38
C ILE A 241 -14.95 9.70 -12.64
N ILE A 242 -14.55 8.94 -11.61
CA ILE A 242 -13.51 7.91 -11.73
C ILE A 242 -13.90 6.82 -12.74
N ASN A 243 -15.13 6.31 -12.65
CA ASN A 243 -15.63 5.26 -13.55
C ASN A 243 -15.71 5.74 -15.00
N LYS A 244 -16.07 7.00 -15.24
CA LYS A 244 -16.02 7.60 -16.58
C LYS A 244 -14.61 7.58 -17.16
N GLU A 245 -13.59 7.89 -16.35
CA GLU A 245 -12.21 7.80 -16.81
C GLU A 245 -11.81 6.35 -17.07
N LEU A 246 -12.17 5.41 -16.19
CA LEU A 246 -11.82 3.99 -16.36
C LEU A 246 -12.40 3.37 -17.64
N ILE A 247 -13.64 3.71 -18.01
CA ILE A 247 -14.26 3.25 -19.26
C ILE A 247 -13.41 3.61 -20.47
N SER A 248 -12.75 4.77 -20.47
CA SER A 248 -11.92 5.21 -21.59
C SER A 248 -10.59 4.44 -21.76
N PHE A 249 -10.22 3.57 -20.81
CA PHE A 249 -8.97 2.80 -20.85
C PHE A 249 -9.14 1.28 -20.73
N ILE A 250 -10.28 0.82 -20.24
CA ILE A 250 -10.54 -0.59 -19.93
C ILE A 250 -11.40 -1.27 -21.01
N HIS A 251 -11.94 -0.50 -21.95
CA HIS A 251 -12.52 -0.98 -23.22
C HIS A 251 -11.63 -0.52 -24.39
#